data_AF-A0A651H800-F1
#
_entry.id   AF-A0A651H800-F1
#
_cell.length_a   1.000
_cell.length_b   1.000
_cell.length_c   1.000
_cell.angle_alpha   90.00
_cell.angle_beta   90.00
_cell.angle_gamma   90.00
#
_symmetry.space_group_name_H-M   'P 1'
#
loop_
_entity.id
_entity.type
_entity.pdbx_description
1 polymer ?
#
loop_
_entity_poly.entity_id
_entity_poly.type
_entity_poly.pdbx_seq_one_letter_code
_entity_poly.pdbx_strand_id
1 'polypeptide(L)'
;MNRLARCHGEPVARDRQSGFSLIEVLLAVVLGAALLTAATFFIFSMGQLWGRGAEPRLFEQHVRGVTRFLESAIREALPAGEAQGGQQQQQQQAQTNAARVFWHNPPGFTFADDPLLTFEMVNGPGLLAWPDRPLPFVVCSLFLDPRDGLMLLWKSRLEIDFELMEPRRTQISPYVTAITYLYYDAEEAGGGWEERPDPRTGDGAEPVLPTRIRLTFTYENMVRHTELAIAAAPAGVPIY
;
A
#
# COMPACT_ATOMS: atom_id res chain seq x y z
N MET A 1 62.39 87.82 -38.92
CA MET A 1 61.95 86.42 -38.82
C MET A 1 61.39 86.19 -37.43
N ASN A 2 60.08 86.02 -37.27
CA ASN A 2 59.50 85.04 -36.36
C ASN A 2 57.99 84.92 -36.57
N ARG A 3 57.57 83.69 -36.89
CA ARG A 3 56.18 83.29 -37.16
C ARG A 3 55.40 83.28 -35.85
N LEU A 4 54.22 83.90 -35.84
CA LEU A 4 53.20 83.63 -34.84
C LEU A 4 52.42 82.38 -35.28
N ALA A 5 52.61 81.28 -34.55
CA ALA A 5 51.87 80.05 -34.71
C ALA A 5 50.46 80.22 -34.13
N ARG A 6 49.46 79.96 -34.99
CA ARG A 6 48.04 79.98 -34.68
C ARG A 6 47.67 78.63 -34.06
N CYS A 7 47.42 78.57 -32.76
CA CYS A 7 46.86 77.37 -32.12
C CYS A 7 45.33 77.37 -32.32
N HIS A 8 44.86 76.46 -33.18
CA HIS A 8 43.46 76.09 -33.28
C HIS A 8 43.07 75.28 -32.04
N GLY A 9 42.10 75.76 -31.26
CA GLY A 9 41.40 74.93 -30.29
C GLY A 9 40.38 74.06 -31.02
N GLU A 10 40.50 72.74 -30.89
CA GLU A 10 39.43 71.83 -31.31
C GLU A 10 38.26 71.88 -30.31
N PRO A 11 37.01 71.90 -30.77
CA PRO A 11 35.87 71.79 -29.88
C PRO A 11 35.76 70.34 -29.37
N VAL A 12 35.90 70.16 -28.06
CA VAL A 12 35.52 68.92 -27.37
C VAL A 12 34.01 68.72 -27.56
N ALA A 13 33.62 67.71 -28.34
CA ALA A 13 32.23 67.28 -28.43
C ALA A 13 31.77 66.85 -27.03
N ARG A 14 30.92 67.66 -26.40
CA ARG A 14 30.23 67.26 -25.17
C ARG A 14 29.27 66.14 -25.53
N ASP A 15 29.61 64.94 -25.08
CA ASP A 15 28.69 63.82 -25.11
C ASP A 15 27.48 64.18 -24.24
N ARG A 16 26.31 64.27 -24.85
CA ARG A 16 25.06 64.60 -24.17
C ARG A 16 24.64 63.37 -23.38
N GLN A 17 25.03 63.33 -22.10
CA GLN A 17 24.43 62.40 -21.14
C GLN A 17 22.94 62.74 -21.03
N SER A 18 22.11 61.96 -21.73
CA SER A 18 20.67 61.99 -21.56
C SER A 18 20.33 61.16 -20.33
N GLY A 19 19.73 61.80 -19.32
CA GLY A 19 19.13 61.09 -18.20
C GLY A 19 17.84 60.41 -18.64
N PHE A 20 17.51 59.29 -18.01
CA PHE A 20 16.23 58.61 -18.25
C PHE A 20 15.06 59.48 -17.82
N SER A 21 14.02 59.50 -18.65
CA SER A 21 12.79 60.22 -18.32
C SER A 21 12.01 59.46 -17.23
N LEU A 22 11.23 60.20 -16.42
CA LEU A 22 10.38 59.61 -15.39
C LEU A 22 9.39 58.57 -15.96
N ILE A 23 8.95 58.77 -17.21
CA ILE A 23 8.04 57.85 -17.90
C ILE A 23 8.74 56.54 -18.31
N GLU A 24 10.01 56.57 -18.72
CA GLU A 24 10.77 55.34 -19.03
C GLU A 24 11.02 54.51 -17.78
N VAL A 25 11.35 55.16 -16.65
CA VAL A 25 11.54 54.45 -15.37
C VAL A 25 10.22 53.82 -14.92
N LEU A 26 9.11 54.55 -15.01
CA LEU A 26 7.79 54.03 -14.65
C LEU A 26 7.37 52.87 -15.57
N LEU A 27 7.61 52.99 -16.87
CA LEU A 27 7.34 51.93 -17.84
C LEU A 27 8.18 50.66 -17.54
N ALA A 28 9.47 50.82 -17.25
CA ALA A 28 10.36 49.71 -16.91
C ALA A 28 9.91 48.98 -15.64
N VAL A 29 9.48 49.74 -14.62
CA VAL A 29 8.95 49.16 -13.37
C VAL A 29 7.64 48.41 -13.62
N VAL A 30 6.71 48.97 -14.41
CA VAL A 30 5.45 48.30 -14.75
C VAL A 30 5.69 47.00 -15.52
N LEU A 31 6.59 47.02 -16.52
CA LEU A 31 6.96 45.83 -17.29
C LEU A 31 7.64 44.79 -16.40
N GLY A 32 8.54 45.20 -15.51
CA GLY A 32 9.19 44.32 -14.55
C GLY A 32 8.20 43.67 -13.59
N ALA A 33 7.25 44.45 -13.05
CA ALA A 33 6.19 43.94 -12.17
C ALA A 33 5.26 42.95 -12.90
N ALA A 34 4.87 43.26 -14.15
CA ALA A 34 4.06 42.37 -14.97
C ALA A 34 4.78 41.04 -15.26
N LEU A 35 6.08 41.10 -15.55
CA LEU A 35 6.89 39.93 -15.86
C LEU A 35 7.12 39.04 -14.64
N LEU A 36 7.39 39.64 -13.48
CA LEU A 36 7.46 38.92 -12.20
C LEU A 36 6.13 38.25 -11.87
N THR A 37 5.01 38.96 -12.04
CA THR A 37 3.67 38.41 -11.80
C THR A 37 3.39 37.21 -12.72
N ALA A 38 3.69 37.34 -14.01
CA ALA A 38 3.54 36.25 -14.98
C ALA A 38 4.40 35.03 -14.60
N ALA A 39 5.65 35.25 -14.17
CA ALA A 39 6.54 34.18 -13.71
C ALA A 39 5.99 33.48 -12.45
N THR A 40 5.43 34.23 -11.50
CA THR A 40 4.79 33.66 -10.31
C THR A 40 3.59 32.78 -10.67
N PHE A 41 2.69 33.26 -11.54
CA PHE A 41 1.56 32.44 -12.03
C PHE A 41 2.02 31.19 -12.77
N PHE A 42 3.09 31.29 -13.56
CA PHE A 42 3.67 30.15 -14.27
C PHE A 42 4.19 29.08 -13.29
N ILE A 43 4.90 29.47 -12.23
CA ILE A 43 5.39 28.54 -11.20
C ILE A 43 4.22 27.81 -10.53
N PHE A 44 3.16 28.52 -10.18
CA PHE A 44 1.96 27.90 -9.59
C PHE A 44 1.26 26.97 -10.58
N SER A 45 1.14 27.36 -11.85
CA SER A 45 0.55 26.53 -12.90
C SER A 45 1.31 25.21 -13.07
N MET A 46 2.64 25.29 -13.17
CA MET A 46 3.47 24.08 -13.19
C MET A 46 3.26 23.27 -11.92
N GLY A 47 3.38 23.87 -10.73
CA GLY A 47 3.18 23.18 -9.45
C GLY A 47 1.85 22.40 -9.36
N GLN A 48 0.76 22.95 -9.87
CA GLN A 48 -0.53 22.26 -9.96
C GLN A 48 -0.53 21.08 -10.93
N LEU A 49 0.27 21.14 -11.99
CA LEU A 49 0.41 20.08 -12.99
C LEU A 49 1.20 18.87 -12.44
N TRP A 50 2.21 19.11 -11.59
CA TRP A 50 2.92 18.04 -10.87
C TRP A 50 2.06 17.43 -9.74
N GLY A 51 1.16 18.22 -9.15
CA GLY A 51 0.25 17.75 -8.10
C GLY A 51 -0.96 16.97 -8.63
N ARG A 52 -1.52 17.35 -9.78
CA ARG A 52 -2.65 16.66 -10.39
C ARG A 52 -2.26 15.25 -10.82
N GLY A 53 -2.92 14.25 -10.24
CA GLY A 53 -2.67 12.83 -10.53
C GLY A 53 -1.67 12.15 -9.57
N ALA A 54 -1.09 12.87 -8.62
CA ALA A 54 -0.28 12.26 -7.57
C ALA A 54 -1.12 11.29 -6.71
N GLU A 55 -2.33 11.66 -6.34
CA GLU A 55 -3.21 10.87 -5.48
C GLU A 55 -3.65 9.53 -6.11
N PRO A 56 -4.19 9.47 -7.35
CA PRO A 56 -4.44 8.20 -8.03
C PRO A 56 -3.21 7.31 -8.13
N ARG A 57 -2.05 7.91 -8.44
CA ARG A 57 -0.81 7.14 -8.58
C ARG A 57 -0.32 6.59 -7.23
N LEU A 58 -0.44 7.35 -6.15
CA LEU A 58 -0.09 6.92 -4.80
C LEU A 58 -1.05 5.83 -4.32
N PHE A 59 -2.35 5.97 -4.58
CA PHE A 59 -3.34 4.93 -4.30
C PHE A 59 -2.99 3.62 -5.03
N GLU A 60 -2.72 3.69 -6.34
CA GLU A 60 -2.29 2.55 -7.15
C GLU A 60 -0.98 1.92 -6.65
N GLN A 61 -0.02 2.74 -6.20
CA GLN A 61 1.21 2.26 -5.59
C GLN A 61 0.94 1.55 -4.26
N HIS A 62 0.04 2.09 -3.44
CA HIS A 62 -0.39 1.48 -2.19
C HIS A 62 -1.07 0.13 -2.44
N VAL A 63 -2.04 0.05 -3.36
CA VAL A 63 -2.70 -1.22 -3.73
C VAL A 63 -1.65 -2.27 -4.11
N ARG A 64 -0.72 -1.95 -5.02
CA ARG A 64 0.37 -2.87 -5.40
C ARG A 64 1.29 -3.22 -4.24
N GLY A 65 1.58 -2.27 -3.36
CA GLY A 65 2.42 -2.47 -2.18
C GLY A 65 1.80 -3.48 -1.23
N VAL A 66 0.52 -3.30 -0.91
CA VAL A 66 -0.26 -4.21 -0.04
C VAL A 66 -0.38 -5.60 -0.66
N THR A 67 -0.72 -5.70 -1.95
CA THR A 67 -0.80 -7.00 -2.63
C THR A 67 0.53 -7.76 -2.54
N ARG A 68 1.65 -7.12 -2.92
CA ARG A 68 2.97 -7.75 -2.89
C ARG A 68 3.40 -8.14 -1.48
N PHE A 69 3.09 -7.28 -0.49
CA PHE A 69 3.38 -7.57 0.90
C PHE A 69 2.67 -8.85 1.37
N LEU A 70 1.37 -8.96 1.12
CA LEU A 70 0.59 -10.13 1.52
C LEU A 70 1.00 -11.39 0.75
N GLU A 71 1.26 -11.27 -0.56
CA GLU A 71 1.79 -12.38 -1.36
C GLU A 71 3.15 -12.88 -0.84
N SER A 72 4.05 -11.98 -0.44
CA SER A 72 5.35 -12.35 0.14
C SER A 72 5.14 -13.00 1.51
N ALA A 73 4.30 -12.43 2.36
CA ALA A 73 4.03 -12.95 3.70
C ALA A 73 3.46 -14.37 3.64
N ILE A 74 2.47 -14.63 2.77
CA ILE A 74 1.89 -15.96 2.58
C ILE A 74 2.91 -16.94 1.97
N ARG A 75 3.75 -16.48 1.04
CA ARG A 75 4.81 -17.30 0.44
C ARG A 75 5.90 -17.68 1.44
N GLU A 76 6.20 -16.81 2.40
CA GLU A 76 7.19 -17.04 3.46
C GLU A 76 6.60 -17.79 4.66
N ALA A 77 5.28 -17.94 4.74
CA ALA A 77 4.62 -18.61 5.83
C ALA A 77 4.98 -20.11 5.91
N LEU A 78 5.07 -20.61 7.13
CA LEU A 78 5.32 -22.01 7.44
C LEU A 78 4.14 -22.88 6.98
N PRO A 79 4.39 -24.12 6.54
CA PRO A 79 3.35 -25.12 6.38
C PRO A 79 2.57 -25.31 7.69
N ALA A 80 1.25 -25.41 7.58
CA ALA A 80 0.38 -25.66 8.72
C ALA A 80 0.83 -26.94 9.45
N GLY A 81 1.02 -26.84 10.77
CA GLY A 81 1.46 -27.95 11.62
C GLY A 81 2.96 -28.00 11.94
N GLU A 82 3.84 -27.32 11.20
CA GLU A 82 5.30 -27.37 11.49
C GLU A 82 5.72 -26.54 12.71
N ALA A 83 4.96 -25.51 13.08
CA ALA A 83 5.24 -24.65 14.23
C ALA A 83 4.76 -25.24 15.57
N GLN A 84 4.16 -26.44 15.59
CA GLN A 84 3.70 -27.11 16.82
C GLN A 84 4.81 -27.98 17.42
N GLY A 85 5.64 -27.38 18.26
CA GLY A 85 6.51 -28.10 19.22
C GLY A 85 5.78 -28.59 20.47
N GLY A 86 4.52 -29.00 20.36
CA GLY A 86 3.67 -29.39 21.51
C GLY A 86 2.52 -30.30 21.07
N GLN A 87 2.38 -31.43 21.76
CA GLN A 87 1.51 -32.55 21.39
C GLN A 87 0.00 -32.26 21.59
N GLN A 88 -0.81 -32.93 20.76
CA GLN A 88 -2.22 -33.31 20.95
C GLN A 88 -3.31 -32.25 20.65
N GLN A 89 -3.62 -32.11 19.36
CA GLN A 89 -4.98 -32.24 18.79
C GLN A 89 -4.82 -32.79 17.35
N GLN A 90 -4.57 -34.12 17.27
CA GLN A 90 -5.44 -35.10 16.62
C GLN A 90 -5.82 -34.74 15.17
N GLN A 91 -5.00 -35.20 14.22
CA GLN A 91 -5.21 -36.49 13.53
C GLN A 91 -6.39 -36.49 12.55
N GLN A 92 -6.39 -35.57 11.58
CA GLN A 92 -7.01 -35.81 10.25
C GLN A 92 -6.39 -34.99 9.10
N GLN A 93 -5.37 -34.16 9.34
CA GLN A 93 -4.72 -33.34 8.31
C GLN A 93 -3.49 -34.03 7.66
N ALA A 94 -3.50 -35.36 7.56
CA ALA A 94 -2.38 -36.12 6.97
C ALA A 94 -2.32 -36.08 5.43
N GLN A 95 -3.17 -35.29 4.77
CA GLN A 95 -3.11 -35.07 3.30
C GLN A 95 -2.79 -33.63 2.87
N THR A 96 -2.64 -32.66 3.79
CA THR A 96 -2.50 -31.22 3.47
C THR A 96 -1.23 -30.57 4.03
N ASN A 97 -0.10 -31.29 4.07
CA ASN A 97 1.22 -30.81 4.53
C ASN A 97 1.84 -29.65 3.71
N ALA A 98 1.08 -28.99 2.84
CA ALA A 98 1.55 -27.87 2.00
C ALA A 98 0.74 -26.58 2.15
N ALA A 99 -0.40 -26.61 2.87
CA ALA A 99 -1.20 -25.42 3.08
C ALA A 99 -0.48 -24.48 4.07
N ARG A 100 -0.19 -23.25 3.65
CA ARG A 100 0.48 -22.22 4.47
C ARG A 100 -0.49 -21.28 5.17
N VAL A 101 -1.75 -21.33 4.76
CA VAL A 101 -2.86 -20.54 5.29
C VAL A 101 -3.94 -21.50 5.75
N PHE A 102 -4.55 -21.22 6.89
CA PHE A 102 -5.59 -22.02 7.51
C PHE A 102 -6.62 -21.11 8.20
N TRP A 103 -7.80 -21.65 8.46
CA TRP A 103 -8.84 -20.96 9.24
C TRP A 103 -8.55 -21.08 10.72
N HIS A 104 -8.63 -19.98 11.47
CA HIS A 104 -8.36 -19.97 12.89
C HIS A 104 -9.01 -18.78 13.60
N ASN A 105 -9.44 -18.99 14.85
CA ASN A 105 -9.92 -17.94 15.74
C ASN A 105 -8.76 -17.52 16.67
N PRO A 106 -8.19 -16.31 16.52
CA PRO A 106 -7.10 -15.88 17.37
C PRO A 106 -7.51 -15.87 18.85
N PRO A 107 -6.72 -16.46 19.77
CA PRO A 107 -7.05 -16.48 21.18
C PRO A 107 -7.22 -15.06 21.72
N GLY A 108 -8.20 -14.89 22.61
CA GLY A 108 -8.56 -13.60 23.20
C GLY A 108 -9.30 -12.64 22.26
N PHE A 109 -9.32 -12.88 20.94
CA PHE A 109 -10.00 -12.01 19.98
C PHE A 109 -11.48 -12.35 19.88
N THR A 110 -12.34 -11.36 20.13
CA THR A 110 -13.81 -11.55 20.20
C THR A 110 -14.60 -10.73 19.17
N PHE A 111 -13.92 -9.99 18.30
CA PHE A 111 -14.56 -9.08 17.34
C PHE A 111 -14.90 -9.74 15.99
N ALA A 112 -14.54 -11.01 15.81
CA ALA A 112 -14.94 -11.79 14.64
C ALA A 112 -15.72 -13.03 15.09
N ASP A 113 -16.92 -13.18 14.53
CA ASP A 113 -17.77 -14.37 14.75
C ASP A 113 -17.28 -15.54 13.89
N ASP A 114 -16.77 -15.23 12.69
CA ASP A 114 -16.21 -16.20 11.75
C ASP A 114 -14.69 -16.36 11.93
N PRO A 115 -14.15 -17.54 11.58
CA PRO A 115 -12.71 -17.76 11.58
C PRO A 115 -12.00 -16.90 10.55
N LEU A 116 -10.77 -16.53 10.90
CA LEU A 116 -9.94 -15.65 10.10
C LEU A 116 -8.89 -16.44 9.32
N LEU A 117 -8.57 -15.98 8.12
CA LEU A 117 -7.45 -16.53 7.35
C LEU A 117 -6.15 -16.21 8.09
N THR A 118 -5.46 -17.26 8.50
CA THR A 118 -4.33 -17.21 9.40
C THR A 118 -3.14 -17.94 8.79
N PHE A 119 -1.95 -17.39 8.98
CA PHE A 119 -0.69 -17.98 8.55
C PHE A 119 0.39 -17.72 9.60
N GLU A 120 1.43 -18.54 9.61
CA GLU A 120 2.49 -18.45 10.61
C GLU A 120 3.84 -18.21 9.97
N MET A 121 4.69 -17.40 10.60
CA MET A 121 6.01 -17.07 10.08
C MET A 121 7.08 -17.28 11.15
N VAL A 122 8.27 -17.76 10.74
CA VAL A 122 9.42 -17.87 11.66
C VAL A 122 9.77 -16.51 12.23
N ASN A 123 9.80 -15.49 11.38
CA ASN A 123 9.99 -14.10 11.77
C ASN A 123 8.80 -13.28 11.27
N GLY A 124 8.25 -12.45 12.14
CA GLY A 124 7.19 -11.52 11.74
C GLY A 124 7.70 -10.49 10.73
N PRO A 125 6.83 -9.96 9.85
CA PRO A 125 7.22 -8.92 8.92
C PRO A 125 7.70 -7.66 9.66
N GLY A 126 8.59 -6.89 9.03
CA GLY A 126 9.18 -5.67 9.63
C GLY A 126 8.17 -4.56 9.97
N LEU A 127 6.91 -4.68 9.53
CA LEU A 127 5.82 -3.77 9.87
C LEU A 127 5.26 -4.03 11.29
N LEU A 128 5.54 -5.19 11.90
CA LEU A 128 5.06 -5.50 13.24
C LEU A 128 5.84 -4.72 14.30
N ALA A 129 5.16 -3.79 14.97
CA ALA A 129 5.72 -2.98 16.03
C ALA A 129 5.77 -3.77 17.35
N TRP A 130 6.89 -4.46 17.58
CA TRP A 130 7.13 -5.14 18.85
C TRP A 130 7.37 -4.15 19.98
N PRO A 131 6.78 -4.35 21.17
CA PRO A 131 7.04 -3.50 22.33
C PRO A 131 8.49 -3.64 22.80
N ASP A 132 9.02 -4.85 22.73
CA ASP A 132 10.39 -5.20 23.10
C ASP A 132 11.09 -5.91 21.91
N ARG A 133 11.88 -6.95 22.18
CA ARG A 133 12.55 -7.73 21.16
C ARG A 133 11.54 -8.55 20.35
N PRO A 134 11.65 -8.59 19.00
CA PRO A 134 10.79 -9.45 18.19
C PRO A 134 10.97 -10.92 18.57
N LEU A 135 9.85 -11.61 18.78
CA LEU A 135 9.81 -13.03 19.05
C LEU A 135 9.53 -13.81 17.75
N PRO A 136 10.09 -15.03 17.60
CA PRO A 136 9.84 -15.88 16.44
C PRO A 136 8.48 -16.59 16.52
N PHE A 137 8.11 -17.33 15.47
CA PHE A 137 6.86 -18.09 15.36
C PHE A 137 5.63 -17.21 15.56
N VAL A 138 5.51 -16.22 14.67
CA VAL A 138 4.45 -15.22 14.70
C VAL A 138 3.24 -15.76 13.95
N VAL A 139 2.12 -15.84 14.65
CA VAL A 139 0.80 -16.14 14.09
C VAL A 139 0.20 -14.83 13.62
N CYS A 140 -0.23 -14.79 12.35
CA CYS A 140 -0.77 -13.61 11.70
C CYS A 140 -2.15 -13.94 11.12
N SER A 141 -3.19 -13.18 11.48
CA SER A 141 -4.57 -13.36 11.00
C SER A 141 -5.07 -12.11 10.31
N LEU A 142 -5.67 -12.27 9.14
CA LEU A 142 -6.28 -11.17 8.38
C LEU A 142 -7.64 -10.83 8.98
N PHE A 143 -7.82 -9.58 9.39
CA PHE A 143 -9.07 -9.07 9.93
C PHE A 143 -9.48 -7.81 9.17
N LEU A 144 -10.72 -7.77 8.69
CA LEU A 144 -11.27 -6.57 8.05
C LEU A 144 -12.08 -5.80 9.09
N ASP A 145 -11.55 -4.67 9.54
CA ASP A 145 -12.26 -3.76 10.41
C ASP A 145 -13.10 -2.78 9.56
N PRO A 146 -14.43 -2.63 9.82
CA PRO A 146 -15.27 -1.72 9.04
C PRO A 146 -14.86 -0.24 9.11
N ARG A 147 -14.10 0.16 10.13
CA ARG A 147 -13.64 1.55 10.34
C ARG A 147 -12.21 1.72 9.88
N ASP A 148 -11.34 0.77 10.21
CA ASP A 148 -9.90 0.90 10.01
C ASP A 148 -9.37 0.12 8.79
N GLY A 149 -10.22 -0.63 8.08
CA GLY A 149 -9.84 -1.38 6.89
C GLY A 149 -9.10 -2.68 7.21
N LEU A 150 -8.15 -3.07 6.37
CA LEU A 150 -7.44 -4.34 6.54
C LEU A 150 -6.40 -4.24 7.67
N MET A 151 -6.59 -5.08 8.68
CA MET A 151 -5.72 -5.25 9.82
C MET A 151 -5.03 -6.61 9.74
N LEU A 152 -3.79 -6.66 10.22
CA LEU A 152 -3.11 -7.89 10.56
C LEU A 152 -3.10 -8.03 12.07
N LEU A 153 -3.77 -9.06 12.57
CA LEU A 153 -3.72 -9.46 13.98
C LEU A 153 -2.52 -10.37 14.17
N TRP A 154 -1.70 -10.13 15.19
CA TRP A 154 -0.48 -10.89 15.36
C TRP A 154 -0.06 -11.10 16.81
N LYS A 155 0.54 -12.27 17.06
CA LYS A 155 1.20 -12.68 18.31
C LYS A 155 2.28 -13.71 18.02
N SER A 156 3.30 -13.81 18.86
CA SER A 156 4.21 -14.96 18.84
C SER A 156 3.66 -16.09 19.71
N ARG A 157 3.81 -17.33 19.24
CA ARG A 157 3.54 -18.53 20.05
C ARG A 157 4.39 -18.65 21.30
N LEU A 158 5.48 -17.88 21.40
CA LEU A 158 6.37 -17.86 22.57
C LEU A 158 5.95 -16.82 23.62
N GLU A 159 4.85 -16.10 23.41
CA GLU A 159 4.28 -15.21 24.43
C GLU A 159 3.68 -16.03 25.58
N ILE A 160 3.95 -15.62 26.83
CA ILE A 160 3.51 -16.35 28.04
C ILE A 160 1.98 -16.39 28.16
N ASP A 161 1.31 -15.35 27.66
CA ASP A 161 -0.12 -15.09 27.67
C ASP A 161 -0.74 -15.25 26.26
N PHE A 162 -0.16 -16.14 25.44
CA PHE A 162 -0.60 -16.38 24.07
C PHE A 162 -2.10 -16.73 23.98
N GLU A 163 -2.61 -17.58 24.87
CA GLU A 163 -4.01 -18.02 24.85
C GLU A 163 -5.00 -17.02 25.46
N LEU A 164 -4.51 -16.07 26.27
CA LEU A 164 -5.36 -15.23 27.12
C LEU A 164 -5.54 -13.82 26.56
N MET A 165 -4.47 -13.23 26.02
CA MET A 165 -4.47 -11.84 25.59
C MET A 165 -4.95 -11.68 24.14
N GLU A 166 -5.61 -10.57 23.86
CA GLU A 166 -5.91 -10.20 22.48
C GLU A 166 -4.64 -10.05 21.63
N PRO A 167 -4.69 -10.41 20.34
CA PRO A 167 -3.59 -10.16 19.42
C PRO A 167 -3.37 -8.66 19.21
N ARG A 168 -2.10 -8.29 18.99
CA ARG A 168 -1.76 -6.92 18.59
C ARG A 168 -2.27 -6.70 17.17
N ARG A 169 -2.59 -5.44 16.85
CA ARG A 169 -3.19 -5.06 15.56
C ARG A 169 -2.25 -4.12 14.83
N THR A 170 -2.01 -4.41 13.56
CA THR A 170 -1.27 -3.54 12.66
C THR A 170 -2.13 -3.25 11.44
N GLN A 171 -2.40 -1.99 11.16
CA GLN A 171 -3.13 -1.59 9.97
C GLN A 171 -2.25 -1.81 8.73
N ILE A 172 -2.72 -2.66 7.82
CA ILE A 172 -2.07 -2.92 6.54
C ILE A 172 -2.57 -1.93 5.49
N SER A 173 -3.88 -1.67 5.48
CA SER A 173 -4.47 -0.74 4.53
C SER A 173 -5.78 -0.14 5.03
N PRO A 174 -5.89 1.18 5.15
CA PRO A 174 -7.17 1.83 5.43
C PRO A 174 -8.16 1.71 4.26
N TYR A 175 -7.65 1.47 3.04
CA TYR A 175 -8.47 1.47 1.84
C TYR A 175 -9.14 0.14 1.51
N VAL A 176 -8.81 -0.96 2.21
CA VAL A 176 -9.47 -2.24 1.92
C VAL A 176 -10.85 -2.23 2.59
N THR A 177 -11.90 -2.41 1.80
CA THR A 177 -13.30 -2.32 2.24
C THR A 177 -14.03 -3.65 2.19
N ALA A 178 -13.50 -4.64 1.46
CA ALA A 178 -14.06 -5.98 1.41
C ALA A 178 -12.98 -7.03 1.13
N ILE A 179 -13.17 -8.21 1.71
CA ILE A 179 -12.50 -9.46 1.34
C ILE A 179 -13.57 -10.37 0.75
N THR A 180 -13.34 -10.89 -0.45
CA THR A 180 -14.22 -11.86 -1.09
C THR A 180 -13.45 -13.17 -1.26
N TYR A 181 -14.05 -14.26 -0.81
CA TYR A 181 -13.50 -15.60 -0.91
C TYR A 181 -13.88 -16.23 -2.24
N LEU A 182 -12.88 -16.69 -2.99
CA LEU A 182 -13.05 -17.28 -4.32
C LEU A 182 -12.75 -18.77 -4.24
N TYR A 183 -13.78 -19.57 -4.47
CA TYR A 183 -13.72 -21.03 -4.48
C TYR A 183 -13.82 -21.51 -5.93
N TYR A 184 -12.87 -22.34 -6.35
CA TYR A 184 -12.95 -22.99 -7.65
C TYR A 184 -13.72 -24.32 -7.52
N ASP A 185 -14.83 -24.45 -8.22
CA ASP A 185 -15.58 -25.70 -8.32
C ASP A 185 -15.22 -26.43 -9.62
N ALA A 186 -14.46 -27.52 -9.48
CA ALA A 186 -14.06 -28.36 -10.59
C ALA A 186 -15.13 -29.41 -10.98
N GLU A 187 -16.13 -29.64 -10.13
CA GLU A 187 -17.19 -30.63 -10.35
C GLU A 187 -18.35 -30.03 -11.15
N GLU A 188 -18.49 -28.70 -11.15
CA GLU A 188 -19.44 -28.00 -12.01
C GLU A 188 -19.05 -28.13 -13.50
N ALA A 189 -20.02 -28.50 -14.34
CA ALA A 189 -19.82 -28.71 -15.78
C ALA A 189 -19.44 -27.40 -16.48
N GLY A 190 -18.12 -27.14 -16.57
CA GLY A 190 -17.54 -25.93 -17.15
C GLY A 190 -16.46 -25.27 -16.30
N GLY A 191 -16.28 -25.68 -15.04
CA GLY A 191 -15.33 -25.05 -14.11
C GLY A 191 -15.79 -23.65 -13.70
N GLY A 192 -16.48 -23.55 -12.56
CA GLY A 192 -17.07 -22.30 -12.06
C GLY A 192 -16.24 -21.68 -10.94
N TRP A 193 -16.21 -20.35 -10.89
CA TRP A 193 -15.75 -19.62 -9.70
C TRP A 193 -16.96 -19.24 -8.86
N GLU A 194 -17.00 -19.70 -7.61
CA GLU A 194 -17.96 -19.28 -6.60
C GLU A 194 -17.34 -18.14 -5.78
N GLU A 195 -17.99 -16.97 -5.77
CA GLU A 195 -17.58 -15.81 -4.98
C GLU A 195 -18.46 -15.66 -3.74
N ARG A 196 -17.84 -15.57 -2.56
CA ARG A 196 -18.55 -15.52 -1.29
C ARG A 196 -18.01 -14.38 -0.41
N PRO A 197 -18.86 -13.59 0.26
CA PRO A 197 -18.41 -12.62 1.26
C PRO A 197 -17.97 -13.29 2.56
N ASP A 198 -18.53 -14.48 2.85
CA ASP A 198 -18.30 -15.22 4.10
C ASP A 198 -17.65 -16.59 3.83
N PRO A 199 -16.94 -17.18 4.81
CA PRO A 199 -16.33 -18.50 4.65
C PRO A 199 -17.34 -19.57 4.22
N ARG A 200 -16.94 -20.45 3.30
CA ARG A 200 -17.76 -21.60 2.91
C ARG A 200 -17.63 -22.72 3.93
N THR A 201 -18.71 -23.07 4.63
CA THR A 201 -18.79 -24.29 5.44
C THR A 201 -18.87 -25.52 4.52
N GLY A 202 -18.05 -26.53 4.77
CA GLY A 202 -18.15 -27.81 4.07
C GLY A 202 -19.27 -28.70 4.62
N ASP A 203 -19.31 -29.95 4.15
CA ASP A 203 -20.29 -30.95 4.60
C ASP A 203 -20.08 -31.39 6.06
N GLY A 204 -18.87 -31.26 6.58
CA GLY A 204 -18.58 -31.22 8.01
C GLY A 204 -18.42 -29.76 8.42
N ALA A 205 -18.88 -29.37 9.61
CA ALA A 205 -18.97 -27.99 10.11
C ALA A 205 -17.67 -27.14 10.08
N GLU A 206 -16.58 -27.63 9.51
CA GLU A 206 -15.34 -26.92 9.29
C GLU A 206 -15.37 -26.08 8.00
N PRO A 207 -14.81 -24.86 8.01
CA PRO A 207 -14.73 -24.02 6.85
C PRO A 207 -13.71 -24.55 5.82
N VAL A 208 -14.11 -24.56 4.56
CA VAL A 208 -13.25 -24.92 3.43
C VAL A 208 -12.35 -23.73 3.09
N LEU A 209 -11.07 -23.99 2.81
CA LEU A 209 -10.13 -22.95 2.39
C LEU A 209 -10.45 -22.44 0.98
N PRO A 210 -10.46 -21.12 0.77
CA PRO A 210 -10.63 -20.56 -0.56
C PRO A 210 -9.38 -20.80 -1.41
N THR A 211 -9.57 -20.89 -2.73
CA THR A 211 -8.43 -20.97 -3.66
C THR A 211 -7.73 -19.62 -3.75
N ARG A 212 -8.52 -18.54 -3.81
CA ARG A 212 -8.05 -17.16 -3.85
C ARG A 212 -8.89 -16.28 -2.94
N ILE A 213 -8.36 -15.12 -2.58
CA ILE A 213 -9.15 -14.02 -2.03
C ILE A 213 -9.05 -12.81 -2.94
N ARG A 214 -10.13 -12.05 -3.05
CA ARG A 214 -10.14 -10.75 -3.69
C ARG A 214 -10.22 -9.67 -2.63
N LEU A 215 -9.27 -8.74 -2.63
CA LEU A 215 -9.35 -7.54 -1.82
C LEU A 215 -9.91 -6.41 -2.67
N THR A 216 -10.93 -5.72 -2.15
CA THR A 216 -11.48 -4.52 -2.75
C THR A 216 -10.92 -3.30 -2.03
N PHE A 217 -10.26 -2.44 -2.79
CA PHE A 217 -9.74 -1.16 -2.33
C PHE A 217 -10.64 -0.03 -2.79
N THR A 218 -10.95 0.90 -1.89
CA THR A 218 -11.75 2.09 -2.19
C THR A 218 -11.04 3.33 -1.67
N TYR A 219 -10.86 4.32 -2.55
CA TYR A 219 -10.34 5.63 -2.20
C TYR A 219 -11.04 6.70 -3.03
N GLU A 220 -11.77 7.59 -2.37
CA GLU A 220 -12.68 8.56 -3.01
C GLU A 220 -13.61 7.88 -4.03
N ASN A 221 -13.49 8.22 -5.33
CA ASN A 221 -14.29 7.65 -6.42
C ASN A 221 -13.58 6.49 -7.14
N MET A 222 -12.45 6.02 -6.63
CA MET A 222 -11.66 4.94 -7.24
C MET A 222 -11.86 3.63 -6.50
N VAL A 223 -12.18 2.58 -7.26
CA VAL A 223 -12.26 1.20 -6.79
C VAL A 223 -11.23 0.35 -7.52
N ARG A 224 -10.50 -0.49 -6.78
CA ARG A 224 -9.57 -1.48 -7.33
C ARG A 224 -9.77 -2.83 -6.70
N HIS A 225 -9.56 -3.87 -7.50
CA HIS A 225 -9.59 -5.25 -7.04
C HIS A 225 -8.23 -5.88 -7.27
N THR A 226 -7.78 -6.67 -6.31
CA THR A 226 -6.60 -7.52 -6.45
C THR A 226 -6.95 -8.91 -5.95
N GLU A 227 -6.37 -9.94 -6.55
CA GLU A 227 -6.60 -11.32 -6.14
C GLU A 227 -5.30 -11.93 -5.62
N LEU A 228 -5.37 -12.63 -4.51
CA LEU A 228 -4.24 -13.33 -3.88
C LEU A 228 -4.54 -14.82 -3.84
N ALA A 229 -3.55 -15.65 -4.21
CA ALA A 229 -3.64 -17.09 -4.07
C ALA A 229 -3.43 -17.51 -2.60
N ILE A 230 -4.34 -18.34 -2.09
CA ILE A 230 -4.31 -18.83 -0.70
C ILE A 230 -3.90 -20.29 -0.66
N ALA A 231 -4.56 -21.12 -1.45
CA ALA A 231 -4.22 -22.53 -1.64
C ALA A 231 -3.49 -22.73 -2.97
N ALA A 232 -2.70 -23.80 -3.06
CA ALA A 232 -2.21 -24.26 -4.36
C ALA A 232 -3.43 -24.58 -5.24
N ALA A 233 -3.52 -23.94 -6.40
CA ALA A 233 -4.62 -24.18 -7.32
C ALA A 233 -4.61 -25.65 -7.76
N PRO A 234 -5.77 -26.34 -7.80
CA PRO A 234 -5.85 -27.69 -8.34
C PRO A 234 -5.36 -27.71 -9.79
N ALA A 235 -4.80 -28.84 -10.23
CA ALA A 235 -4.29 -28.99 -11.58
C ALA A 235 -5.39 -28.70 -12.62
N GLY A 236 -5.16 -27.74 -13.52
CA GLY A 236 -6.10 -27.35 -14.57
C GLY A 236 -6.78 -26.00 -14.39
N VAL A 237 -6.55 -25.28 -13.28
CA VAL A 237 -7.07 -23.91 -13.11
C VAL A 237 -6.26 -22.92 -13.96
N PRO A 238 -6.91 -22.02 -14.73
CA PRO A 238 -6.22 -20.99 -15.49
C PRO A 238 -5.41 -20.06 -14.57
N ILE A 239 -4.13 -19.90 -14.90
CA ILE A 239 -3.24 -18.92 -14.27
C ILE A 239 -3.34 -17.65 -15.12
N TYR A 240 -4.27 -16.77 -14.80
CA TYR A 240 -4.31 -15.41 -15.35
C TYR A 240 -3.58 -14.45 -14.42
#